data_AF-A0A962YNN0-F1
#
_entry.id   AF-A0A962YNN0-F1
#
_cell.length_a   1.000
_cell.length_b   1.000
_cell.length_c   1.000
_cell.angle_alpha   90.00
_cell.angle_beta   90.00
_cell.angle_gamma   90.00
#
_symmetry.space_group_name_H-M   'P 1'
#
loop_
_entity.id
_entity.type
_entity.pdbx_description
1 polymer ?
#
loop_
_entity_poly.entity_id
_entity_poly.type
_entity_poly.pdbx_seq_one_letter_code
_entity_poly.pdbx_strand_id
1 'polypeptide(L)'
;MFDQSYEVILADTVTSQAIHRMVRYHVYCLENQFEDAAAFPQGEEHDLWDSYSAQFIVRSRRLGTWIAAMRLILPHSAKFPIEELHCLTSQADLPRRNLAEISRICIIRSPNPHEINPYLDWNYGHISKGGESEVLLGMLRTIFLYGLAHDIECCYLLITQAFARLLRHLGIVLHKVGTPVDHRGVRIPYQVKLRESAKSMRAKSAQVDQFAARKTLAYRPFSALSAAEPVSIPLLHSTVPLSTAAKTVLRADGVGHPLV
;
A
#
# COMPACT_ATOMS: atom_id res chain seq x y z
N MET A 1 8.26 18.10 -9.22
CA MET A 1 8.33 17.05 -10.26
C MET A 1 8.74 15.78 -9.54
N PHE A 2 7.93 14.72 -9.63
CA PHE A 2 7.96 13.59 -8.68
C PHE A 2 9.38 13.09 -8.36
N ASP A 3 10.21 12.88 -9.39
CA ASP A 3 11.55 12.30 -9.23
C ASP A 3 12.54 13.15 -8.41
N GLN A 4 12.26 14.44 -8.21
CA GLN A 4 13.05 15.32 -7.33
C GLN A 4 12.65 15.16 -5.86
N SER A 5 11.39 14.87 -5.60
CA SER A 5 10.81 14.84 -4.25
C SER A 5 10.67 13.42 -3.70
N TYR A 6 10.46 12.45 -4.58
CA TYR A 6 10.06 11.09 -4.24
C TYR A 6 10.75 10.06 -5.13
N GLU A 7 10.75 8.82 -4.66
CA GLU A 7 11.15 7.65 -5.43
C GLU A 7 10.30 6.44 -5.09
N VAL A 8 10.07 5.58 -6.07
CA VAL A 8 9.42 4.29 -5.87
C VAL A 8 10.50 3.22 -5.77
N ILE A 9 10.34 2.31 -4.82
CA ILE A 9 11.26 1.23 -4.55
C ILE A 9 10.49 -0.09 -4.62
N LEU A 10 11.01 -1.05 -5.38
CA LEU A 10 10.51 -2.42 -5.40
C LEU A 10 10.98 -3.13 -4.11
N ALA A 11 10.04 -3.64 -3.34
CA ALA A 11 10.29 -4.35 -2.09
C ALA A 11 10.69 -5.81 -2.36
N ASP A 12 11.93 -6.00 -2.79
CA ASP A 12 12.51 -7.28 -3.20
C ASP A 12 13.28 -8.03 -2.09
N THR A 13 13.26 -7.49 -0.88
CA THR A 13 13.91 -8.09 0.30
C THR A 13 12.92 -8.22 1.46
N VAL A 14 13.15 -9.16 2.38
CA VAL A 14 12.32 -9.36 3.59
C VAL A 14 12.12 -8.05 4.35
N THR A 15 13.19 -7.26 4.52
CA THR A 15 13.14 -5.94 5.18
C THR A 15 12.23 -4.97 4.45
N SER A 16 12.36 -4.84 3.13
CA SER A 16 11.51 -3.93 2.35
C SER A 16 10.05 -4.36 2.27
N GLN A 17 9.79 -5.67 2.33
CA GLN A 17 8.44 -6.21 2.39
C GLN A 17 7.81 -5.94 3.76
N ALA A 18 8.58 -5.99 4.85
CA ALA A 18 8.11 -5.55 6.17
C ALA A 18 7.73 -4.06 6.13
N ILE A 19 8.57 -3.19 5.54
CA ILE A 19 8.23 -1.77 5.35
C ILE A 19 6.89 -1.60 4.62
N HIS A 20 6.66 -2.35 3.53
CA HIS A 20 5.40 -2.33 2.79
C HIS A 20 4.20 -2.68 3.69
N ARG A 21 4.31 -3.75 4.47
CA ARG A 21 3.25 -4.21 5.39
C ARG A 21 3.02 -3.25 6.56
N MET A 22 4.06 -2.60 7.07
CA MET A 22 3.94 -1.58 8.13
C MET A 22 3.22 -0.32 7.65
N VAL A 23 3.55 0.16 6.43
CA VAL A 23 2.82 1.28 5.80
C VAL A 23 1.34 0.90 5.62
N ARG A 24 1.07 -0.33 5.16
CA ARG A 24 -0.30 -0.83 5.02
C ARG A 24 -1.02 -0.92 6.35
N TYR A 25 -0.40 -1.49 7.39
CA TYR A 25 -0.98 -1.57 8.73
C TYR A 25 -1.40 -0.20 9.24
N HIS A 26 -0.50 0.78 9.13
CA HIS A 26 -0.79 2.16 9.54
C HIS A 26 -2.04 2.70 8.84
N VAL A 27 -2.10 2.59 7.51
CA VAL A 27 -3.20 3.21 6.74
C VAL A 27 -4.49 2.39 6.82
N TYR A 28 -4.43 1.07 6.72
CA TYR A 28 -5.61 0.21 6.64
C TYR A 28 -6.19 -0.12 8.02
N CYS A 29 -5.36 -0.33 9.04
CA CYS A 29 -5.83 -0.70 10.38
C CYS A 29 -6.06 0.53 11.25
N LEU A 30 -5.15 1.52 11.22
CA LEU A 30 -5.19 2.64 12.16
C LEU A 30 -5.88 3.89 11.60
N GLU A 31 -5.46 4.38 10.43
CA GLU A 31 -6.05 5.60 9.85
C GLU A 31 -7.48 5.38 9.36
N ASN A 32 -7.72 4.30 8.60
CA ASN A 32 -9.01 4.05 7.96
C ASN A 32 -9.89 3.00 8.66
N GLN A 33 -9.32 2.21 9.57
CA GLN A 33 -10.03 1.13 10.30
C GLN A 33 -10.78 0.17 9.37
N PHE A 34 -10.18 -0.13 8.22
CA PHE A 34 -10.70 -1.09 7.24
C PHE A 34 -10.43 -2.54 7.61
N GLU A 35 -9.38 -2.79 8.39
CA GLU A 35 -9.06 -4.10 8.95
C GLU A 35 -8.96 -3.99 10.48
N ASP A 36 -9.17 -5.12 11.16
CA ASP A 36 -8.98 -5.19 12.60
C ASP A 36 -7.48 -5.17 12.94
N ALA A 37 -7.05 -4.14 13.68
CA ALA A 37 -5.67 -4.01 14.14
C ALA A 37 -5.23 -5.18 15.03
N ALA A 38 -6.15 -5.82 15.76
CA ALA A 38 -5.86 -6.96 16.62
C ALA A 38 -5.47 -8.23 15.83
N ALA A 39 -5.83 -8.31 14.53
CA ALA A 39 -5.42 -9.40 13.66
C ALA A 39 -3.92 -9.34 13.28
N PHE A 40 -3.25 -8.21 13.52
CA PHE A 40 -1.86 -7.97 13.15
C PHE A 40 -1.03 -7.50 14.36
N PRO A 41 -0.78 -8.37 15.34
CA PRO A 41 -0.13 -8.00 16.60
C PRO A 41 1.34 -7.58 16.46
N GLN A 42 1.94 -7.68 15.27
CA GLN A 42 3.28 -7.21 14.96
C GLN A 42 3.31 -5.87 14.20
N GLY A 43 2.16 -5.23 13.98
CA GLY A 43 2.10 -3.96 13.23
C GLY A 43 2.32 -4.09 11.73
N GLU A 44 2.07 -5.27 11.17
CA GLU A 44 2.30 -5.60 9.77
C GLU A 44 1.03 -6.20 9.14
N GLU A 45 0.32 -5.43 8.30
CA GLU A 45 -0.87 -5.93 7.58
C GLU A 45 -0.43 -6.79 6.43
N HIS A 46 -0.93 -8.02 6.40
CA HIS A 46 -0.66 -8.99 5.36
C HIS A 46 -1.89 -9.82 5.01
N ASP A 47 -1.90 -10.36 3.80
CA ASP A 47 -2.90 -11.31 3.36
C ASP A 47 -2.26 -12.40 2.47
N LEU A 48 -3.07 -13.37 2.03
CA LEU A 48 -2.61 -14.51 1.24
C LEU A 48 -2.02 -14.14 -0.14
N TRP A 49 -2.31 -12.94 -0.65
CA TRP A 49 -1.84 -12.51 -1.98
C TRP A 49 -0.46 -11.89 -1.95
N ASP A 50 0.10 -11.62 -0.77
CA ASP A 50 1.44 -11.03 -0.65
C ASP A 50 2.53 -11.93 -1.26
N SER A 51 2.39 -13.25 -1.16
CA SER A 51 3.32 -14.23 -1.76
C SER A 51 3.31 -14.24 -3.29
N TYR A 52 2.31 -13.63 -3.92
CA TYR A 52 2.14 -13.59 -5.38
C TYR A 52 2.29 -12.16 -5.95
N SER A 53 2.86 -11.25 -5.17
CA SER A 53 2.81 -9.82 -5.48
C SER A 53 4.17 -9.19 -5.70
N ALA A 54 4.23 -8.27 -6.67
CA ALA A 54 5.23 -7.22 -6.66
C ALA A 54 4.75 -6.11 -5.72
N GLN A 55 5.55 -5.81 -4.71
CA GLN A 55 5.26 -4.81 -3.68
C GLN A 55 6.13 -3.57 -3.90
N PHE A 56 5.53 -2.38 -3.82
CA PHE A 56 6.22 -1.12 -4.04
C PHE A 56 6.01 -0.20 -2.84
N ILE A 57 7.09 0.43 -2.40
CA ILE A 57 7.09 1.45 -1.33
C ILE A 57 7.61 2.76 -1.90
N VAL A 58 7.12 3.88 -1.39
CA VAL A 58 7.53 5.23 -1.83
C VAL A 58 8.30 5.91 -0.72
N ARG A 59 9.46 6.45 -1.06
CA ARG A 59 10.32 7.21 -0.15
C ARG A 59 10.34 8.69 -0.54
N SER A 60 10.21 9.56 0.44
CA SER A 60 10.54 10.99 0.31
C SER A 60 12.05 11.13 0.18
N ARG A 61 12.55 11.70 -0.92
CA ARG A 61 13.99 11.92 -1.11
C ARG A 61 14.54 12.95 -0.13
N ARG A 62 13.76 13.99 0.16
CA ARG A 62 14.18 15.07 1.07
C ARG A 62 14.32 14.61 2.51
N LEU A 63 13.42 13.76 2.96
CA LEU A 63 13.34 13.35 4.37
C LEU A 63 13.87 11.93 4.61
N GLY A 64 14.10 11.14 3.58
CA GLY A 64 14.43 9.71 3.70
C GLY A 64 13.26 8.85 4.19
N THR A 65 12.07 9.41 4.38
CA THR A 65 10.96 8.70 5.02
C THR A 65 10.07 7.90 4.06
N TRP A 66 9.58 6.76 4.51
CA TRP A 66 8.56 5.95 3.84
C TRP A 66 7.18 6.59 4.02
N ILE A 67 6.46 6.80 2.92
CA ILE A 67 5.22 7.61 2.92
C ILE A 67 4.03 6.94 2.24
N ALA A 68 4.26 5.93 1.41
CA ALA A 68 3.20 5.27 0.64
C ALA A 68 3.59 3.87 0.23
N ALA A 69 2.59 3.06 -0.11
CA ALA A 69 2.75 1.71 -0.62
C ALA A 69 1.71 1.41 -1.70
N MET A 70 2.03 0.44 -2.56
CA MET A 70 1.15 -0.11 -3.59
C MET A 70 1.53 -1.56 -3.86
N ARG A 71 0.56 -2.37 -4.28
CA ARG A 71 0.75 -3.78 -4.61
C ARG A 71 0.24 -4.09 -6.01
N LEU A 72 0.98 -4.91 -6.74
CA LEU A 72 0.56 -5.52 -7.99
C LEU A 72 0.58 -7.04 -7.82
N ILE A 73 -0.59 -7.66 -7.78
CA ILE A 73 -0.74 -9.11 -7.67
C ILE A 73 -0.54 -9.70 -9.06
N LEU A 74 0.45 -10.58 -9.20
CA LEU A 74 0.90 -11.12 -10.47
C LEU A 74 0.06 -12.33 -10.92
N PRO A 75 0.11 -12.69 -12.22
CA PRO A 75 -0.64 -13.82 -12.78
C PRO A 75 -0.50 -15.16 -12.06
N HIS A 76 0.61 -15.37 -11.34
CA HIS A 76 0.93 -16.60 -10.60
C HIS A 76 -0.05 -16.88 -9.46
N SER A 77 -0.79 -15.87 -8.98
CA SER A 77 -1.88 -16.11 -8.04
C SER A 77 -2.99 -16.91 -8.72
N ALA A 78 -3.50 -17.95 -8.08
CA ALA A 78 -4.61 -18.75 -8.62
C ALA A 78 -5.88 -17.92 -8.85
N LYS A 79 -6.14 -16.96 -7.95
CA LYS A 79 -7.24 -15.98 -8.05
C LYS A 79 -6.79 -14.62 -7.57
N PHE A 80 -7.36 -13.56 -8.12
CA PHE A 80 -7.23 -12.20 -7.63
C PHE A 80 -8.30 -11.89 -6.57
N PRO A 81 -8.05 -10.99 -5.60
CA PRO A 81 -9.04 -10.58 -4.61
C PRO A 81 -10.39 -10.18 -5.21
N ILE A 82 -10.40 -9.45 -6.33
CA ILE A 82 -11.62 -9.00 -6.99
C ILE A 82 -12.48 -10.16 -7.50
N GLU A 83 -11.87 -11.30 -7.83
CA GLU A 83 -12.56 -12.49 -8.35
C GLU A 83 -13.33 -13.20 -7.23
N GLU A 84 -12.87 -13.12 -5.97
CA GLU A 84 -13.56 -13.70 -4.80
C GLU A 84 -14.78 -12.88 -4.37
N LEU A 85 -14.91 -11.64 -4.83
CA LEU A 85 -16.05 -10.78 -4.49
C LEU A 85 -17.26 -10.98 -5.38
N HIS A 86 -17.16 -11.83 -6.41
CA HIS A 86 -18.26 -12.16 -7.33
C HIS A 86 -18.95 -10.92 -7.94
N CYS A 87 -18.23 -9.80 -8.07
CA CYS A 87 -18.77 -8.53 -8.56
C CYS A 87 -18.49 -8.28 -10.05
N LEU A 88 -17.70 -9.14 -10.70
CA LEU A 88 -17.40 -9.05 -12.12
C LEU A 88 -18.57 -9.56 -12.96
N THR A 89 -19.05 -8.75 -13.89
CA THR A 89 -20.07 -9.13 -14.89
C THR A 89 -19.46 -9.45 -16.24
N SER A 90 -18.21 -9.01 -16.47
CA SER A 90 -17.41 -9.37 -17.63
C SER A 90 -15.97 -9.60 -17.20
N GLN A 91 -15.33 -10.58 -17.83
CA GLN A 91 -13.90 -10.84 -17.65
C GLN A 91 -13.12 -10.23 -18.81
N ALA A 92 -11.82 -10.01 -18.59
CA ALA A 92 -10.93 -9.65 -19.67
C ALA A 92 -10.85 -10.83 -20.65
N ASP A 93 -11.01 -10.56 -21.94
CA ASP A 93 -10.74 -11.54 -23.00
C ASP A 93 -9.23 -11.63 -23.24
N LEU A 94 -8.50 -12.06 -22.21
CA LEU A 94 -7.05 -12.19 -22.18
C LEU A 94 -6.68 -13.40 -21.33
N PRO A 95 -5.60 -14.13 -21.67
CA PRO A 95 -5.15 -15.24 -20.86
C PRO A 95 -4.58 -14.73 -19.52
N ARG A 96 -4.71 -15.53 -18.46
CA ARG A 96 -4.31 -15.18 -17.08
C ARG A 96 -2.92 -14.56 -16.98
N ARG A 97 -1.94 -15.08 -17.74
CA ARG A 97 -0.54 -14.59 -17.77
C ARG A 97 -0.42 -13.09 -18.12
N ASN A 98 -1.40 -12.51 -18.80
CA ASN A 98 -1.44 -11.12 -19.20
C ASN A 98 -2.29 -10.25 -18.24
N LEU A 99 -2.82 -10.83 -17.17
CA LEU A 99 -3.67 -10.17 -16.18
C LEU A 99 -2.95 -9.97 -14.85
N ALA A 100 -3.26 -8.88 -14.17
CA ALA A 100 -2.83 -8.62 -12.80
C ALA A 100 -3.94 -7.91 -12.02
N GLU A 101 -3.75 -7.71 -10.71
CA GLU A 101 -4.61 -6.82 -9.92
C GLU A 101 -3.77 -5.76 -9.20
N ILE A 102 -4.14 -4.49 -9.37
CA ILE A 102 -3.58 -3.41 -8.56
C ILE A 102 -4.39 -3.32 -7.27
N SER A 103 -3.71 -3.44 -6.13
CA SER A 103 -4.32 -3.41 -4.81
C SER A 103 -3.45 -2.63 -3.81
N ARG A 104 -3.98 -2.40 -2.60
CA ARG A 104 -3.27 -1.77 -1.47
C ARG A 104 -2.56 -0.45 -1.83
N ILE A 105 -3.19 0.41 -2.64
CA ILE A 105 -2.70 1.77 -2.88
C ILE A 105 -3.00 2.60 -1.63
N CYS A 106 -1.98 2.97 -0.87
CA CYS A 106 -2.12 3.78 0.33
C CYS A 106 -1.00 4.82 0.46
N ILE A 107 -1.34 5.92 1.13
CA ILE A 107 -0.44 7.03 1.44
C ILE A 107 -0.71 7.40 2.89
N ILE A 108 0.35 7.55 3.70
CA ILE A 108 0.26 8.01 5.08
C ILE A 108 -0.15 9.48 5.08
N ARG A 109 -1.24 9.79 5.78
CA ARG A 109 -1.80 11.16 5.86
C ARG A 109 -1.61 11.77 7.22
N SER A 110 -1.58 10.95 8.27
CA SER A 110 -1.43 11.43 9.63
C SER A 110 -0.06 12.08 9.82
N PRO A 111 0.01 13.34 10.27
CA PRO A 111 1.25 13.91 10.78
C PRO A 111 1.81 13.02 11.90
N ASN A 112 3.13 12.92 11.99
CA ASN A 112 3.85 12.12 13.01
C ASN A 112 3.30 10.68 13.17
N PRO A 113 3.35 9.84 12.12
CA PRO A 113 2.70 8.51 12.14
C PRO A 113 3.22 7.58 13.25
N HIS A 114 4.44 7.78 13.74
CA HIS A 114 5.03 7.04 14.87
C HIS A 114 4.36 7.34 16.23
N GLU A 115 3.65 8.48 16.37
CA GLU A 115 2.88 8.78 17.58
C GLU A 115 1.57 7.98 17.63
N ILE A 116 1.05 7.57 16.46
CA ILE A 116 -0.20 6.79 16.33
C ILE A 116 0.13 5.29 16.29
N ASN A 117 1.21 4.94 15.58
CA ASN A 117 1.62 3.57 15.37
C ASN A 117 2.97 3.31 16.05
N PRO A 118 2.99 2.59 17.19
CA PRO A 118 4.22 2.36 17.95
C PRO A 118 5.23 1.47 17.22
N TYR A 119 4.84 0.81 16.13
CA TYR A 119 5.76 0.02 15.30
C TYR A 119 6.53 0.88 14.29
N LEU A 120 6.11 2.13 14.05
CA LEU A 120 6.82 3.04 13.14
C LEU A 120 7.84 3.87 13.91
N ASP A 121 8.99 4.08 13.29
CA ASP A 121 10.01 5.02 13.77
C ASP A 121 9.99 6.32 12.95
N TRP A 122 11.01 7.15 13.14
CA TRP A 122 11.19 8.42 12.43
C TRP A 122 11.48 8.26 10.93
N ASN A 123 11.70 7.05 10.43
CA ASN A 123 11.84 6.76 9.01
C ASN A 123 10.47 6.68 8.30
N TYR A 124 9.36 6.90 9.01
CA TYR A 124 8.02 7.00 8.41
C TYR A 124 7.51 8.43 8.47
N GLY A 125 6.89 8.86 7.37
CA GLY A 125 6.40 10.21 7.23
C GLY A 125 5.06 10.26 6.55
N HIS A 126 4.51 11.46 6.44
CA HIS A 126 3.25 11.71 5.74
C HIS A 126 3.49 12.57 4.51
N ILE A 127 2.50 12.60 3.62
CA ILE A 127 2.47 13.59 2.56
C ILE A 127 1.73 14.84 2.98
N SER A 128 2.32 16.01 2.72
CA SER A 128 1.61 17.28 2.86
C SER A 128 0.49 17.40 1.83
N LYS A 129 -0.55 18.19 2.15
CA LYS A 129 -1.67 18.48 1.24
C LYS A 129 -1.13 18.90 -0.14
N GLY A 130 -1.68 18.30 -1.20
CA GLY A 130 -1.34 18.58 -2.59
C GLY A 130 -0.28 17.66 -3.22
N GLY A 131 0.49 16.89 -2.41
CA GLY A 131 1.49 15.95 -2.94
C GLY A 131 0.93 14.59 -3.37
N GLU A 132 -0.29 14.24 -2.95
CA GLU A 132 -0.90 12.92 -3.19
C GLU A 132 -0.98 12.56 -4.68
N SER A 133 -1.39 13.51 -5.53
CA SER A 133 -1.48 13.30 -6.98
C SER A 133 -0.12 13.05 -7.60
N GLU A 134 0.93 13.72 -7.13
CA GLU A 134 2.30 13.53 -7.60
C GLU A 134 2.79 12.11 -7.22
N VAL A 135 2.54 11.68 -5.98
CA VAL A 135 2.88 10.31 -5.54
C VAL A 135 2.08 9.24 -6.28
N LEU A 136 0.79 9.45 -6.50
CA LEU A 136 -0.04 8.56 -7.30
C LEU A 136 0.48 8.45 -8.74
N LEU A 137 0.90 9.55 -9.37
CA LEU A 137 1.52 9.52 -10.70
C LEU A 137 2.81 8.69 -10.73
N GLY A 138 3.65 8.81 -9.70
CA GLY A 138 4.83 7.96 -9.47
C GLY A 138 4.51 6.48 -9.44
N MET A 139 3.51 6.11 -8.64
CA MET A 139 3.05 4.73 -8.49
C MET A 139 2.43 4.21 -9.79
N LEU A 140 1.56 4.98 -10.46
CA LEU A 140 0.94 4.59 -11.73
C LEU A 140 1.98 4.38 -12.85
N ARG A 141 2.96 5.28 -12.96
CA ARG A 141 4.10 5.10 -13.88
C ARG A 141 4.83 3.79 -13.60
N THR A 142 5.04 3.46 -12.32
CA THR A 142 5.68 2.21 -11.90
C THR A 142 4.87 0.98 -12.33
N ILE A 143 3.56 0.97 -12.08
CA ILE A 143 2.70 -0.14 -12.54
C ILE A 143 2.78 -0.33 -14.05
N PHE A 144 2.74 0.75 -14.83
CA PHE A 144 2.77 0.64 -16.28
C PHE A 144 4.09 0.07 -16.78
N LEU A 145 5.21 0.55 -16.24
CA LEU A 145 6.53 0.09 -16.68
C LEU A 145 6.86 -1.31 -16.18
N TYR A 146 6.57 -1.61 -14.91
CA TYR A 146 6.74 -2.96 -14.36
C TYR A 146 5.81 -3.94 -15.06
N GLY A 147 4.51 -3.63 -15.16
CA GLY A 147 3.52 -4.49 -15.77
C GLY A 147 3.87 -4.84 -17.22
N LEU A 148 4.17 -3.84 -18.04
CA LEU A 148 4.55 -4.07 -19.44
C LEU A 148 5.86 -4.84 -19.61
N ALA A 149 6.79 -4.75 -18.65
CA ALA A 149 8.03 -5.54 -18.66
C ALA A 149 7.80 -7.01 -18.24
N HIS A 150 6.67 -7.31 -17.59
CA HIS A 150 6.26 -8.64 -17.15
C HIS A 150 5.06 -9.17 -17.97
N ASP A 151 4.90 -8.70 -19.22
CA ASP A 151 3.84 -9.10 -20.15
C ASP A 151 2.40 -8.89 -19.63
N ILE A 152 2.20 -8.03 -18.64
CA ILE A 152 0.87 -7.65 -18.17
C ILE A 152 0.27 -6.65 -19.16
N GLU A 153 -0.91 -6.95 -19.66
CA GLU A 153 -1.66 -6.10 -20.58
C GLU A 153 -2.80 -5.35 -19.88
N CYS A 154 -3.43 -6.01 -18.90
CA CYS A 154 -4.60 -5.50 -18.20
C CYS A 154 -4.50 -5.75 -16.71
N CYS A 155 -4.81 -4.74 -15.90
CA CYS A 155 -4.97 -4.87 -14.47
C CYS A 155 -6.44 -4.73 -14.07
N TYR A 156 -6.91 -5.59 -13.18
CA TYR A 156 -8.10 -5.30 -12.38
C TYR A 156 -7.79 -4.27 -11.30
N LEU A 157 -8.80 -3.49 -10.94
CA LEU A 157 -8.73 -2.49 -9.89
C LEU A 157 -10.12 -2.28 -9.25
N LEU A 158 -10.22 -2.44 -7.94
CA LEU A 158 -11.44 -2.25 -7.17
C LEU A 158 -11.35 -0.98 -6.31
N ILE A 159 -12.09 0.07 -6.68
CA ILE A 159 -11.93 1.41 -6.07
C ILE A 159 -13.24 2.16 -5.87
N THR A 160 -13.22 3.18 -5.01
CA THR A 160 -14.36 4.08 -4.84
C THR A 160 -14.57 4.94 -6.09
N GLN A 161 -15.79 5.49 -6.24
CA GLN A 161 -16.08 6.43 -7.34
C GLN A 161 -15.20 7.69 -7.27
N ALA A 162 -14.90 8.19 -6.06
CA ALA A 162 -14.03 9.34 -5.86
C ALA A 162 -12.61 9.08 -6.36
N PHE A 163 -12.06 7.91 -6.04
CA PHE A 163 -10.73 7.56 -6.52
C PHE A 163 -10.72 7.33 -8.04
N ALA A 164 -11.79 6.76 -8.60
CA ALA A 164 -11.93 6.64 -10.06
C ALA A 164 -11.95 7.99 -10.77
N ARG A 165 -12.56 9.04 -10.18
CA ARG A 165 -12.50 10.41 -10.72
C ARG A 165 -11.06 10.96 -10.71
N LEU A 166 -10.34 10.76 -9.60
CA LEU A 166 -8.94 11.18 -9.50
C LEU A 166 -8.07 10.48 -10.54
N LEU A 167 -8.18 9.16 -10.71
CA LEU A 167 -7.40 8.43 -11.71
C LEU A 167 -7.70 8.89 -13.16
N ARG A 168 -8.98 9.16 -13.49
CA ARG A 168 -9.33 9.73 -14.80
C ARG A 168 -8.76 11.14 -15.00
N HIS A 169 -8.72 11.94 -13.94
CA HIS A 169 -8.08 13.26 -13.97
C HIS A 169 -6.59 13.12 -14.32
N LEU A 170 -5.89 12.14 -13.71
CA LEU A 170 -4.50 11.79 -14.01
C LEU A 170 -4.30 11.10 -15.38
N GLY A 171 -5.37 10.81 -16.12
CA GLY A 171 -5.32 10.25 -17.47
C GLY A 171 -5.38 8.74 -17.57
N ILE A 172 -5.76 8.05 -16.49
CA ILE A 172 -5.98 6.61 -16.51
C ILE A 172 -7.33 6.31 -17.16
N VAL A 173 -7.34 5.34 -18.07
CA VAL A 173 -8.55 4.87 -18.72
C VAL A 173 -9.12 3.71 -17.92
N LEU A 174 -10.33 3.90 -17.40
CA LEU A 174 -11.01 2.95 -16.52
C LEU A 174 -12.23 2.36 -17.22
N HIS A 175 -12.19 1.07 -17.54
CA HIS A 175 -13.29 0.32 -18.12
C HIS A 175 -14.05 -0.39 -17.00
N LYS A 176 -15.32 -0.03 -16.74
CA LYS A 176 -16.11 -0.71 -15.70
C LYS A 176 -16.44 -2.13 -16.16
N VAL A 177 -16.24 -3.13 -15.30
CA VAL A 177 -16.38 -4.57 -15.66
C VAL A 177 -17.27 -5.37 -14.72
N GLY A 178 -18.07 -4.67 -13.92
CA GLY A 178 -18.88 -5.32 -12.92
C GLY A 178 -19.78 -4.37 -12.16
N THR A 179 -20.52 -4.91 -11.20
CA THR A 179 -21.45 -4.18 -10.35
C THR A 179 -20.70 -3.60 -9.14
N PRO A 180 -21.17 -2.46 -8.59
CA PRO A 180 -20.68 -1.99 -7.31
C PRO A 180 -20.88 -3.06 -6.22
N VAL A 181 -19.92 -3.20 -5.32
CA VAL A 181 -19.94 -4.14 -4.19
C VAL A 181 -19.57 -3.41 -2.91
N ASP A 182 -20.18 -3.78 -1.79
CA ASP A 182 -19.75 -3.28 -0.48
C ASP A 182 -18.52 -4.06 -0.01
N HIS A 183 -17.38 -3.37 0.02
CA HIS A 183 -16.11 -3.91 0.41
C HIS A 183 -15.24 -2.77 0.95
N ARG A 184 -15.33 -2.52 2.26
CA ARG A 184 -14.77 -1.32 2.93
C ARG A 184 -15.36 -0.05 2.32
N GLY A 185 -16.70 -0.02 2.30
CA GLY A 185 -17.52 0.92 1.57
C GLY A 185 -17.77 0.50 0.12
N VAL A 186 -18.62 1.24 -0.59
CA VAL A 186 -18.97 0.93 -1.98
C VAL A 186 -17.76 1.08 -2.92
N ARG A 187 -17.40 -0.01 -3.59
CA ARG A 187 -16.34 -0.07 -4.60
C ARG A 187 -16.88 -0.53 -5.94
N ILE A 188 -16.24 -0.08 -7.00
CA ILE A 188 -16.60 -0.40 -8.38
C ILE A 188 -15.41 -1.12 -9.04
N PRO A 189 -15.64 -2.28 -9.67
CA PRO A 189 -14.61 -3.01 -10.37
C PRO A 189 -14.31 -2.39 -11.74
N TYR A 190 -13.03 -2.18 -12.02
CA TYR A 190 -12.53 -1.67 -13.28
C TYR A 190 -11.43 -2.55 -13.86
N GLN A 191 -11.31 -2.53 -15.18
CA GLN A 191 -10.12 -2.93 -15.93
C GLN A 191 -9.34 -1.69 -16.37
N VAL A 192 -8.02 -1.82 -16.28
CA VAL A 192 -7.04 -0.83 -16.70
C VAL A 192 -6.13 -1.49 -17.73
N LYS A 193 -6.32 -1.16 -19.01
CA LYS A 193 -5.38 -1.57 -20.07
C LYS A 193 -4.13 -0.73 -19.98
N LEU A 194 -2.97 -1.35 -19.77
CA LEU A 194 -1.74 -0.63 -19.43
C LEU A 194 -1.26 0.25 -20.58
N ARG A 195 -1.23 -0.25 -21.81
CA ARG A 195 -0.78 0.52 -22.98
C ARG A 195 -1.72 1.69 -23.29
N GLU A 196 -3.02 1.48 -23.19
CA GLU A 196 -4.04 2.51 -23.40
C GLU A 196 -3.91 3.62 -22.34
N SER A 197 -3.86 3.23 -21.06
CA SER A 197 -3.72 4.18 -19.95
C SER A 197 -2.38 4.91 -19.98
N ALA A 198 -1.28 4.24 -20.32
CA ALA A 198 0.01 4.90 -20.49
C ALA A 198 -0.01 5.92 -21.63
N LYS A 199 -0.63 5.61 -22.78
CA LYS A 199 -0.81 6.54 -23.89
C LYS A 199 -1.66 7.75 -23.49
N SER A 200 -2.80 7.51 -22.85
CA SER A 200 -3.72 8.56 -22.38
C SER A 200 -3.08 9.47 -21.33
N MET A 201 -2.36 8.90 -20.36
CA MET A 201 -1.63 9.66 -19.33
C MET A 201 -0.56 10.55 -19.96
N ARG A 202 0.25 10.04 -20.90
CA ARG A 202 1.27 10.83 -21.60
C ARG A 202 0.69 12.01 -22.39
N ALA A 203 -0.52 11.86 -22.92
CA ALA A 203 -1.19 12.91 -23.69
C ALA A 203 -1.72 14.08 -22.84
N LYS A 204 -1.66 14.01 -21.49
CA LYS A 204 -2.20 15.07 -20.61
C LYS A 204 -1.41 16.37 -20.66
N SER A 205 -0.08 16.30 -20.72
CA SER A 205 0.80 17.45 -20.86
C SER A 205 2.22 17.02 -21.25
N ALA A 206 2.99 17.94 -21.82
CA ALA A 206 4.41 17.68 -22.13
C ALA A 206 5.22 17.28 -20.88
N GLN A 207 4.89 17.86 -19.71
CA GLN A 207 5.54 17.52 -18.45
C GLN A 207 5.24 16.07 -18.02
N VAL A 208 3.98 15.62 -18.17
CA VAL A 208 3.59 14.24 -17.84
C VAL A 208 4.20 13.26 -18.86
N ASP A 209 4.29 13.63 -20.13
CA ASP A 209 4.95 12.82 -21.15
C ASP A 209 6.44 12.58 -20.82
N GLN A 210 7.19 13.67 -20.56
CA GLN A 210 8.59 13.59 -20.14
C GLN A 210 8.77 12.80 -18.84
N PHE A 211 7.83 12.93 -17.90
CA PHE A 211 7.83 12.16 -16.67
C PHE A 211 7.66 10.65 -16.91
N ALA A 212 6.70 10.27 -17.75
CA ALA A 212 6.42 8.88 -18.09
C ALA A 212 7.52 8.22 -18.94
N ALA A 213 8.22 9.01 -19.77
CA ALA A 213 9.30 8.51 -20.62
C ALA A 213 10.57 8.10 -19.85
N ARG A 214 10.77 8.60 -18.61
CA ARG A 214 11.95 8.34 -17.79
C ARG A 214 11.92 6.97 -17.11
N LYS A 215 12.16 5.92 -17.89
CA LYS A 215 12.10 4.51 -17.46
C LYS A 215 13.06 4.18 -16.30
N THR A 216 14.29 4.70 -16.34
CA THR A 216 15.34 4.40 -15.35
C THR A 216 15.04 4.92 -13.94
N LEU A 217 14.10 5.87 -13.81
CA LEU A 217 13.70 6.46 -12.54
C LEU A 217 12.32 5.97 -12.08
N ALA A 218 11.71 5.03 -12.80
CA ALA A 218 10.37 4.55 -12.49
C ALA A 218 10.32 3.91 -11.12
N TYR A 219 11.22 2.95 -10.89
CA TYR A 219 11.46 2.31 -9.61
C TYR A 219 12.89 1.75 -9.58
N ARG A 220 13.40 1.45 -8.38
CA ARG A 220 14.62 0.66 -8.20
C ARG A 220 14.43 -0.45 -7.15
N PRO A 221 15.10 -1.60 -7.26
CA PRO A 221 15.06 -2.63 -6.21
C PRO A 221 15.61 -2.10 -4.88
N PHE A 222 15.03 -2.53 -3.76
CA PHE A 222 15.54 -2.17 -2.43
C PHE A 222 16.93 -2.75 -2.19
N SER A 223 17.20 -3.96 -2.69
CA SER A 223 18.53 -4.59 -2.65
C SER A 223 19.63 -3.74 -3.31
N ALA A 224 19.28 -2.87 -4.25
CA ALA A 224 20.22 -1.94 -4.90
C ALA A 224 20.48 -0.67 -4.07
N LEU A 225 19.71 -0.41 -3.01
CA LEU A 225 19.92 0.71 -2.09
C LEU A 225 21.08 0.43 -1.14
N SER A 226 21.08 -0.76 -0.52
CA SER A 226 22.06 -1.16 0.48
C SER A 226 23.47 -1.33 -0.08
N ALA A 227 23.60 -1.61 -1.38
CA ALA A 227 24.89 -1.64 -2.07
C ALA A 227 25.49 -0.24 -2.31
N ALA A 228 24.70 0.82 -2.23
CA ALA A 228 25.12 2.20 -2.54
C ALA A 228 25.09 3.15 -1.33
N GLU A 229 24.26 2.89 -0.32
CA GLU A 229 24.12 3.71 0.90
C GLU A 229 23.87 2.78 2.10
N PRO A 230 24.68 2.82 3.18
CA PRO A 230 24.42 2.03 4.36
C PRO A 230 23.12 2.53 5.03
N VAL A 231 22.06 1.73 4.94
CA VAL A 231 20.82 1.95 5.68
C VAL A 231 21.10 1.57 7.14
N SER A 232 20.98 2.52 8.06
CA SER A 232 21.00 2.25 9.49
C SER A 232 19.76 1.45 9.86
N ILE A 233 19.92 0.16 10.13
CA ILE A 233 18.85 -0.72 10.59
C ILE A 233 18.78 -0.60 12.12
N PRO A 234 17.63 -0.24 12.72
CA PRO A 234 17.44 -0.39 14.15
C PRO A 234 17.40 -1.89 14.47
N LEU A 235 18.32 -2.35 15.31
CA LEU A 235 18.24 -3.68 15.92
C LEU A 235 16.91 -3.78 16.68
N LEU A 236 16.10 -4.78 16.37
CA LEU A 236 14.94 -5.19 17.16
C LEU A 236 15.43 -5.62 18.55
N HIS A 237 15.57 -4.68 19.48
CA HIS A 237 15.72 -5.00 20.89
C HIS A 237 14.34 -5.35 21.45
N SER A 238 14.08 -6.66 21.45
CA SER A 238 13.11 -7.28 22.33
C SER A 238 13.50 -7.02 23.79
N THR A 239 12.80 -6.10 24.45
CA THR A 239 12.61 -6.13 25.90
C THR A 239 11.25 -5.53 26.24
N VAL A 240 10.23 -6.37 26.32
CA VAL A 240 9.02 -6.05 27.10
C VAL A 240 9.42 -6.19 28.58
N PRO A 241 9.27 -5.18 29.44
CA PRO A 241 9.40 -5.39 30.87
C PRO A 241 8.14 -6.08 31.39
N LEU A 242 8.29 -7.25 32.01
CA LEU A 242 7.26 -7.81 32.88
C LEU A 242 7.06 -6.87 34.07
N SER A 243 5.96 -6.14 34.07
CA SER A 243 5.48 -5.43 35.27
C SER A 243 5.04 -6.45 36.31
N THR A 244 5.84 -6.57 37.37
CA THR A 244 5.50 -7.29 38.59
C THR A 244 5.02 -6.26 39.60
N ALA A 245 3.73 -6.24 39.93
CA ALA A 245 3.22 -5.48 41.06
C ALA A 245 2.08 -6.23 41.76
N ALA A 246 2.48 -7.22 42.55
CA ALA A 246 1.70 -7.69 43.68
C ALA A 246 2.35 -7.14 44.95
N LYS A 247 1.69 -6.21 45.65
CA LYS A 247 1.88 -5.94 47.09
C LYS A 247 0.58 -5.40 47.69
N THR A 248 -0.16 -6.34 48.26
CA THR A 248 -0.85 -6.32 49.55
C THR A 248 -0.97 -4.98 50.28
N VAL A 249 -2.22 -4.59 50.58
CA VAL A 249 -2.57 -3.92 51.84
C VAL A 249 -3.64 -4.76 52.54
N LEU A 250 -3.22 -5.43 53.62
CA LEU A 250 -4.08 -5.96 54.67
C LEU A 250 -4.49 -4.80 55.58
N ARG A 251 -5.79 -4.66 55.85
CA ARG A 251 -6.28 -4.49 57.24
C ARG A 251 -7.74 -4.90 57.36
N ALA A 252 -7.96 -5.70 58.39
CA ALA A 252 -9.22 -6.31 58.81
C ALA A 252 -10.11 -5.31 59.55
N ASP A 253 -11.40 -5.61 59.58
CA ASP A 253 -12.34 -5.60 60.74
C ASP A 253 -13.71 -6.03 60.15
N GLY A 254 -14.21 -7.26 60.36
CA GLY A 254 -15.01 -7.66 61.52
C GLY A 254 -16.32 -6.85 61.57
N VAL A 255 -17.52 -7.38 61.28
CA VAL A 255 -18.37 -8.20 62.17
C VAL A 255 -19.73 -8.48 61.47
N GLY A 256 -20.23 -9.72 61.56
CA GLY A 256 -21.66 -10.15 61.64
C GLY A 256 -22.58 -9.85 60.44
N HIS A 257 -23.43 -10.73 59.90
CA HIS A 257 -24.19 -11.89 60.38
C HIS A 257 -24.74 -12.64 59.14
N PRO A 258 -25.10 -13.95 59.20
CA PRO A 258 -25.77 -14.64 58.12
C PRO A 258 -27.30 -14.63 58.30
N LEU A 259 -28.05 -14.71 57.19
CA LEU A 259 -29.14 -15.68 56.92
C LEU A 259 -30.11 -15.17 55.84
N VAL A 260 -30.50 -16.12 54.99
CA VAL A 260 -31.56 -16.15 53.94
C VAL A 260 -31.23 -15.53 52.60
#